data_AF-A0A453QTN3-F1
#
_entry.id   AF-A0A453QTN3-F1
#
_cell.length_a   1.000
_cell.length_b   1.000
_cell.length_c   1.000
_cell.angle_alpha   90.00
_cell.angle_beta   90.00
_cell.angle_gamma   90.00
#
_symmetry.space_group_name_H-M   'P 1'
#
loop_
_entity.id
_entity.type
_entity.pdbx_description
1 polymer ?
#
loop_
_entity_poly.entity_id
_entity_poly.type
_entity_poly.pdbx_seq_one_letter_code
_entity_poly.pdbx_strand_id
1 'polypeptide(L)'
;RYQSPHYYKHSPYAPSPHLLRKLRDYEARHSRCAPGTRPYAKSVDHLRSGGSSSKEDAECNYVVWIPYNGLGNRMLSLLSTFLYALLTDRVLLVHSTDDFTGLFCEPFPGANATWVLPPDFPVADMSWLGVGSNQSYGNLLDGKKIADDPAKATAQSVPPYVYLHLAHDLRRSDRLFYCNDDQLVLAKVNWLLVQNDFYFVPALYDMAEFEAELRKLFPAKESVAHLLGRYLFHPSNSVWGMITRYYHTYMAQAEERIGVQIRMFSWATIPVDDMYGQIMACSRQEHILPDVVDGDAAASSSHVHGGSKSKAILIASLQADYYDRIKSTYYEHAAKGGGMVGVFQPSHEERQIMGQRPHNQKALAEIYLLSFSDVLLTTGASTFGYMSSSLAGLRPTMLMVPEDGKVPEPPCVRAVSMEPCFHMMPDVECRGKAVNKEELSRHVKECEDVGKGIKWIKGIKLFD
;
A
#
# COMPACT_ATOMS: atom_id res chain seq x y z
N ARG A 1 -6.16 -11.46 14.09
CA ARG A 1 -7.18 -11.25 13.04
C ARG A 1 -8.46 -10.62 13.58
N TYR A 2 -9.28 -11.34 14.36
CA TYR A 2 -10.64 -10.88 14.71
C TYR A 2 -10.71 -9.79 15.81
N GLN A 3 -9.59 -9.50 16.48
CA GLN A 3 -9.54 -8.45 17.50
C GLN A 3 -9.33 -7.04 16.92
N SER A 4 -8.69 -6.92 15.75
CA SER A 4 -8.33 -5.60 15.20
C SER A 4 -9.51 -4.69 14.87
N PRO A 5 -10.70 -5.18 14.44
CA PRO A 5 -11.85 -4.31 14.20
C PRO A 5 -12.28 -3.48 15.41
N HIS A 6 -12.01 -3.93 16.64
CA HIS A 6 -12.37 -3.21 17.87
C HIS A 6 -11.53 -1.95 18.13
N TYR A 7 -10.42 -1.76 17.42
CA TYR A 7 -9.52 -0.61 17.59
C TYR A 7 -9.84 0.53 16.61
N TYR A 8 -10.61 0.26 15.55
CA TYR A 8 -11.08 1.26 14.60
C TYR A 8 -12.43 1.81 15.03
N LYS A 9 -12.59 3.14 15.07
CA LYS A 9 -13.89 3.76 15.40
C LYS A 9 -14.92 3.59 14.29
N HIS A 10 -14.48 3.62 13.03
CA HIS A 10 -15.36 3.58 11.87
C HIS A 10 -14.68 2.88 10.70
N SER A 11 -15.50 2.34 9.79
CA SER A 11 -15.08 1.87 8.49
C SER A 11 -16.02 2.45 7.45
N PRO A 12 -15.55 3.37 6.58
CA PRO A 12 -16.44 4.12 5.69
C PRO A 12 -16.98 3.32 4.50
N TYR A 13 -16.44 2.13 4.24
CA TYR A 13 -16.83 1.32 3.10
C TYR A 13 -17.09 -0.13 3.51
N ALA A 14 -18.25 -0.63 3.12
CA ALA A 14 -18.55 -2.06 3.17
C ALA A 14 -18.09 -2.73 1.86
N PRO A 15 -17.57 -3.97 1.92
CA PRO A 15 -17.25 -4.73 0.71
C PRO A 15 -18.53 -5.02 -0.07
N SER A 16 -18.46 -4.91 -1.40
CA SER A 16 -19.60 -5.26 -2.26
C SER A 16 -19.89 -6.78 -2.18
N PRO A 17 -21.14 -7.22 -2.42
CA PRO A 17 -21.44 -8.65 -2.54
C PRO A 17 -20.61 -9.34 -3.62
N HIS A 18 -20.24 -8.62 -4.68
CA HIS A 18 -19.40 -9.13 -5.76
C HIS A 18 -17.96 -9.36 -5.29
N LEU A 19 -17.37 -8.42 -4.55
CA LEU A 19 -16.06 -8.58 -3.93
C LEU A 19 -16.05 -9.76 -2.96
N LEU A 20 -17.06 -9.88 -2.10
CA LEU A 20 -17.15 -10.99 -1.16
C LEU A 20 -17.16 -12.35 -1.88
N ARG A 21 -17.95 -12.50 -2.95
CA ARG A 21 -17.94 -13.71 -3.78
C ARG A 21 -16.58 -13.94 -4.42
N LYS A 22 -15.99 -12.92 -5.05
CA LYS A 22 -14.67 -13.03 -5.69
C LYS A 22 -13.57 -13.47 -4.70
N LEU A 23 -13.62 -12.99 -3.46
CA LEU A 23 -12.70 -13.42 -2.39
C LEU A 23 -12.95 -14.88 -1.99
N ARG A 24 -14.20 -15.32 -1.81
CA ARG A 24 -14.51 -16.74 -1.53
C ARG A 24 -14.06 -17.67 -2.67
N ASP A 25 -14.29 -17.25 -3.91
CA ASP A 25 -13.86 -17.99 -5.11
C ASP A 25 -12.33 -18.07 -5.18
N TYR A 26 -11.64 -16.98 -4.84
CA TYR A 26 -10.19 -16.96 -4.73
C TYR A 26 -9.70 -17.93 -3.64
N GLU A 27 -10.31 -17.95 -2.46
CA GLU A 27 -9.92 -18.86 -1.37
C GLU A 27 -10.11 -20.33 -1.78
N ALA A 28 -11.20 -20.65 -2.48
CA ALA A 28 -11.44 -21.98 -3.03
C ALA A 28 -10.39 -22.37 -4.09
N ARG A 29 -10.03 -21.45 -4.99
CA ARG A 29 -8.96 -21.66 -5.97
C ARG A 29 -7.61 -21.85 -5.28
N HIS A 30 -7.29 -20.99 -4.33
CA HIS A 30 -6.06 -21.08 -3.55
C HIS A 30 -5.99 -22.42 -2.84
N SER A 31 -7.05 -22.88 -2.16
CA SER A 31 -7.05 -24.19 -1.50
C SER A 31 -6.81 -25.36 -2.46
N ARG A 32 -7.24 -25.27 -3.72
CA ARG A 32 -7.03 -26.31 -4.74
C ARG A 32 -5.61 -26.29 -5.32
N CYS A 33 -5.06 -25.10 -5.50
CA CYS A 33 -3.81 -24.86 -6.22
C CYS A 33 -2.64 -24.45 -5.31
N ALA A 34 -2.82 -24.46 -3.99
CA ALA A 34 -1.79 -24.04 -3.03
C ALA A 34 -0.58 -24.99 -3.02
N PRO A 35 0.56 -24.51 -2.49
CA PRO A 35 1.69 -25.38 -2.18
C PRO A 35 1.29 -26.65 -1.42
N GLY A 36 1.86 -27.79 -1.81
CA GLY A 36 1.54 -29.09 -1.23
C GLY A 36 0.35 -29.83 -1.86
N THR A 37 -0.37 -29.22 -2.82
CA THR A 37 -1.41 -29.92 -3.58
C THR A 37 -0.87 -30.61 -4.83
N ARG A 38 -1.59 -31.61 -5.34
CA ARG A 38 -1.25 -32.30 -6.59
C ARG A 38 -1.23 -31.36 -7.81
N PRO A 39 -2.21 -30.44 -7.99
CA PRO A 39 -2.14 -29.44 -9.06
C PRO A 39 -0.89 -28.55 -8.97
N TYR A 40 -0.50 -28.12 -7.77
CA TYR A 40 0.72 -27.33 -7.57
C TYR A 40 1.98 -28.09 -8.00
N ALA A 41 2.15 -29.33 -7.52
CA ALA A 41 3.29 -30.16 -7.88
C ALA A 41 3.41 -30.35 -9.39
N LYS A 42 2.28 -30.59 -10.07
CA LYS A 42 2.21 -30.69 -11.53
C LYS A 42 2.69 -29.40 -12.20
N SER A 43 2.19 -28.24 -11.78
CA SER A 43 2.61 -26.94 -12.32
C SER A 43 4.11 -26.65 -12.11
N VAL A 44 4.68 -27.10 -10.99
CA VAL A 44 6.13 -27.01 -10.73
C VAL A 44 6.93 -27.93 -11.64
N ASP A 45 6.46 -29.15 -11.92
CA ASP A 45 7.14 -30.08 -12.85
C ASP A 45 7.12 -29.55 -14.30
N HIS A 46 6.03 -28.90 -14.72
CA HIS A 46 5.99 -28.18 -16.00
C HIS A 46 7.01 -27.04 -16.05
N LEU A 47 7.12 -26.26 -14.97
CA LEU A 47 8.12 -25.19 -14.87
C LEU A 47 9.55 -25.73 -14.95
N ARG A 48 9.87 -26.85 -14.30
CA ARG A 48 11.18 -27.51 -14.34
C ARG A 48 11.54 -28.08 -15.71
N SER A 49 10.56 -28.66 -16.40
CA SER A 49 10.78 -29.26 -17.73
C SER A 49 10.93 -28.23 -18.85
N GLY A 50 10.66 -26.94 -18.58
CA GLY A 50 10.65 -25.90 -19.60
C GLY A 50 9.50 -26.02 -20.60
N GLY A 51 8.56 -26.93 -20.34
CA GLY A 51 7.42 -27.22 -21.21
C GLY A 51 6.33 -26.16 -21.12
N SER A 52 5.62 -25.93 -22.22
CA SER A 52 4.39 -25.15 -22.23
C SER A 52 3.24 -25.96 -21.61
N SER A 53 2.34 -25.29 -20.87
CA SER A 53 1.18 -25.97 -20.28
C SER A 53 0.26 -26.48 -21.40
N SER A 54 -0.10 -27.77 -21.39
CA SER A 54 -1.19 -28.24 -22.26
C SER A 54 -2.53 -27.69 -21.77
N LYS A 55 -3.57 -27.68 -22.62
CA LYS A 55 -4.93 -27.24 -22.23
C LYS A 55 -5.51 -28.07 -21.07
N GLU A 56 -5.01 -29.28 -20.84
CA GLU A 56 -5.39 -30.17 -19.73
C GLU A 56 -4.55 -29.92 -18.45
N ASP A 57 -3.44 -29.16 -18.54
CA ASP A 57 -2.58 -28.76 -17.41
C ASP A 57 -2.92 -27.37 -16.85
N ALA A 58 -3.85 -26.66 -17.50
CA ALA A 58 -4.20 -25.26 -17.24
C ALA A 58 -5.08 -25.03 -15.97
N GLU A 59 -5.14 -25.97 -15.03
CA GLU A 59 -6.02 -25.84 -13.85
C GLU A 59 -5.58 -24.72 -12.88
N CYS A 60 -4.29 -24.42 -12.83
CA CYS A 60 -3.71 -23.49 -11.86
C CYS A 60 -2.67 -22.58 -12.51
N ASN A 61 -2.91 -21.27 -12.47
CA ASN A 61 -1.98 -20.23 -12.88
C ASN A 61 -1.53 -19.45 -11.64
N TYR A 62 -0.29 -18.95 -11.66
CA TYR A 62 0.34 -18.36 -10.49
C TYR A 62 0.88 -16.97 -10.76
N VAL A 63 0.89 -16.16 -9.71
CA VAL A 63 1.65 -14.92 -9.62
C VAL A 63 2.46 -14.96 -8.33
N VAL A 64 3.77 -14.87 -8.46
CA VAL A 64 4.73 -14.86 -7.35
C VAL A 64 5.14 -13.42 -7.11
N TRP A 65 4.82 -12.88 -5.94
CA TRP A 65 5.29 -11.56 -5.53
C TRP A 65 6.69 -11.67 -4.90
N ILE A 66 7.59 -10.79 -5.34
CA ILE A 66 8.96 -10.68 -4.87
C ILE A 66 9.10 -9.37 -4.07
N PRO A 67 9.49 -9.42 -2.78
CA PRO A 67 9.65 -8.23 -1.95
C PRO A 67 10.72 -7.30 -2.51
N TYR A 68 10.41 -6.00 -2.54
CA TYR A 68 11.35 -4.97 -2.97
C TYR A 68 11.16 -3.69 -2.13
N ASN A 69 12.26 -2.99 -1.84
CA ASN A 69 12.28 -1.76 -1.05
C ASN A 69 11.67 -1.88 0.38
N GLY A 70 11.26 -0.76 0.97
CA GLY A 70 10.78 -0.67 2.35
C GLY A 70 9.39 -1.27 2.61
N LEU A 71 9.03 -1.44 3.88
CA LEU A 71 7.80 -2.12 4.28
C LEU A 71 6.51 -1.52 3.68
N GLY A 72 6.38 -0.19 3.64
CA GLY A 72 5.22 0.48 3.03
C GLY A 72 5.07 0.13 1.54
N ASN A 73 6.18 0.15 0.78
CA ASN A 73 6.20 -0.26 -0.63
C ASN A 73 5.81 -1.74 -0.76
N ARG A 74 6.36 -2.61 0.09
CA ARG A 74 6.05 -4.05 0.06
C ARG A 74 4.57 -4.34 0.33
N MET A 75 3.96 -3.65 1.30
CA MET A 75 2.53 -3.81 1.58
C MET A 75 1.67 -3.34 0.40
N LEU A 76 1.96 -2.17 -0.18
CA LEU A 76 1.22 -1.65 -1.33
C LEU A 76 1.41 -2.48 -2.60
N SER A 77 2.64 -2.95 -2.86
CA SER A 77 2.93 -3.75 -4.03
C SER A 77 2.31 -5.14 -3.91
N LEU A 78 2.37 -5.77 -2.74
CA LEU A 78 1.71 -7.06 -2.48
C LEU A 78 0.19 -6.96 -2.60
N LEU A 79 -0.41 -5.86 -2.12
CA LEU A 79 -1.84 -5.59 -2.30
C LEU A 79 -2.19 -5.43 -3.78
N SER A 80 -1.39 -4.68 -4.53
CA SER A 80 -1.59 -4.48 -5.98
C SER A 80 -1.48 -5.80 -6.75
N THR A 81 -0.48 -6.63 -6.41
CA THR A 81 -0.30 -7.96 -6.98
C THR A 81 -1.44 -8.92 -6.59
N PHE A 82 -1.98 -8.81 -5.37
CA PHE A 82 -3.15 -9.58 -4.97
C PHE A 82 -4.39 -9.20 -5.79
N LEU A 83 -4.66 -7.91 -6.00
CA LEU A 83 -5.74 -7.48 -6.88
C LEU A 83 -5.54 -8.01 -8.31
N TYR A 84 -4.32 -7.92 -8.84
CA TYR A 84 -4.00 -8.48 -10.14
C TYR A 84 -4.26 -10.00 -10.20
N ALA A 85 -3.96 -10.74 -9.13
CA ALA A 85 -4.27 -12.17 -9.02
C ALA A 85 -5.79 -12.43 -9.06
N LEU A 86 -6.60 -11.59 -8.40
CA LEU A 86 -8.06 -11.67 -8.47
C LEU A 86 -8.57 -11.44 -9.90
N LEU A 87 -8.03 -10.45 -10.60
CA LEU A 87 -8.47 -10.08 -11.95
C LEU A 87 -8.06 -11.11 -13.02
N THR A 88 -6.91 -11.76 -12.84
CA THR A 88 -6.36 -12.72 -13.80
C THR A 88 -6.59 -14.19 -13.41
N ASP A 89 -7.40 -14.40 -12.39
CA ASP A 89 -7.73 -15.70 -11.83
C ASP A 89 -6.51 -16.57 -11.43
N ARG A 90 -5.45 -15.92 -10.94
CA ARG A 90 -4.20 -16.55 -10.49
C ARG A 90 -4.18 -16.79 -8.98
N VAL A 91 -3.34 -17.73 -8.56
CA VAL A 91 -2.94 -17.93 -7.15
C VAL A 91 -1.78 -17.01 -6.84
N LEU A 92 -1.91 -16.20 -5.79
CA LEU A 92 -0.80 -15.40 -5.27
C LEU A 92 0.10 -16.25 -4.38
N LEU A 93 1.41 -16.24 -4.66
CA LEU A 93 2.44 -16.76 -3.77
C LEU A 93 3.43 -15.65 -3.40
N VAL A 94 3.92 -15.69 -2.17
CA VAL A 94 4.77 -14.65 -1.56
C VAL A 94 6.17 -15.23 -1.37
N HIS A 95 7.15 -14.67 -2.07
CA HIS A 95 8.55 -14.96 -1.78
C HIS A 95 8.91 -14.31 -0.43
N SER A 96 8.94 -15.11 0.63
CA SER A 96 9.15 -14.61 1.98
C SER A 96 10.63 -14.56 2.33
N THR A 97 11.19 -13.35 2.40
CA THR A 97 12.54 -13.11 2.92
C THR A 97 12.57 -13.16 4.44
N ASP A 98 13.75 -13.32 5.04
CA ASP A 98 13.91 -13.38 6.50
C ASP A 98 13.33 -12.16 7.21
N ASP A 99 13.42 -10.98 6.61
CA ASP A 99 12.93 -9.73 7.19
C ASP A 99 11.41 -9.53 7.04
N PHE A 100 10.74 -10.34 6.23
CA PHE A 100 9.29 -10.31 6.01
C PHE A 100 8.57 -11.46 6.73
N THR A 101 9.26 -12.59 6.90
CA THR A 101 8.75 -13.77 7.58
C THR A 101 8.29 -13.44 9.00
N GLY A 102 7.06 -13.82 9.34
CA GLY A 102 6.49 -13.61 10.68
C GLY A 102 5.96 -12.20 10.94
N LEU A 103 5.89 -11.32 9.94
CA LEU A 103 5.19 -10.03 10.06
C LEU A 103 3.67 -10.20 10.04
N PHE A 104 3.16 -11.04 9.14
CA PHE A 104 1.73 -11.26 8.91
C PHE A 104 1.32 -12.70 9.20
N CYS A 105 0.04 -12.89 9.54
CA CYS A 105 -0.61 -14.19 9.56
C CYS A 105 -0.89 -14.67 8.13
N GLU A 106 -1.13 -15.97 7.96
CA GLU A 106 -1.70 -16.53 6.72
C GLU A 106 -3.05 -15.88 6.42
N PRO A 107 -3.29 -15.24 5.26
CA PRO A 107 -4.51 -14.50 5.02
C PRO A 107 -5.70 -15.39 4.64
N PHE A 108 -5.44 -16.52 3.96
CA PHE A 108 -6.47 -17.37 3.37
C PHE A 108 -6.86 -18.54 4.31
N PRO A 109 -8.14 -18.88 4.42
CA PRO A 109 -8.60 -19.96 5.30
C PRO A 109 -8.22 -21.34 4.75
N GLY A 110 -7.93 -22.28 5.64
CA GLY A 110 -7.65 -23.69 5.32
C GLY A 110 -6.37 -24.20 5.99
N ALA A 111 -6.38 -25.44 6.48
CA ALA A 111 -5.24 -26.02 7.22
C ALA A 111 -3.97 -26.17 6.36
N ASN A 112 -4.12 -26.29 5.04
CA ASN A 112 -3.02 -26.44 4.08
C ASN A 112 -2.91 -25.23 3.13
N ALA A 113 -3.60 -24.13 3.42
CA ALA A 113 -3.57 -22.93 2.58
C ALA A 113 -2.47 -21.99 3.08
N THR A 114 -1.27 -22.09 2.49
CA THR A 114 -0.20 -21.10 2.69
C THR A 114 -0.01 -20.27 1.43
N TRP A 115 0.06 -18.95 1.59
CA TRP A 115 0.49 -18.06 0.52
C TRP A 115 2.01 -18.01 0.37
N VAL A 116 2.79 -18.63 1.25
CA VAL A 116 4.25 -18.57 1.21
C VAL A 116 4.76 -19.46 0.09
N LEU A 117 5.64 -18.92 -0.74
CA LEU A 117 6.31 -19.67 -1.79
C LEU A 117 7.28 -20.69 -1.16
N PRO A 118 7.20 -21.99 -1.52
CA PRO A 118 8.11 -23.01 -1.02
C PRO A 118 9.59 -22.72 -1.36
N PRO A 119 10.53 -23.06 -0.45
CA PRO A 119 11.95 -22.84 -0.68
C PRO A 119 12.56 -23.70 -1.79
N ASP A 120 11.90 -24.79 -2.19
CA ASP A 120 12.29 -25.68 -3.29
C ASP A 120 11.70 -25.27 -4.66
N PHE A 121 11.15 -24.05 -4.75
CA PHE A 121 10.68 -23.46 -6.00
C PHE A 121 11.81 -23.42 -7.05
N PRO A 122 11.58 -23.87 -8.30
CA PRO A 122 12.66 -24.19 -9.24
C PRO A 122 13.30 -22.98 -9.93
N VAL A 123 12.75 -21.77 -9.78
CA VAL A 123 13.41 -20.56 -10.29
C VAL A 123 14.49 -20.16 -9.28
N ALA A 124 15.73 -20.52 -9.58
CA ALA A 124 16.89 -20.16 -8.78
C ALA A 124 17.05 -18.64 -8.69
N ASP A 125 17.63 -18.16 -7.59
CA ASP A 125 18.23 -16.84 -7.51
C ASP A 125 17.28 -15.68 -7.85
N MET A 126 16.02 -15.75 -7.43
CA MET A 126 15.01 -14.70 -7.64
C MET A 126 15.44 -13.31 -7.12
N SER A 127 16.38 -13.26 -6.17
CA SER A 127 17.00 -12.02 -5.69
C SER A 127 17.86 -11.29 -6.74
N TRP A 128 18.30 -12.00 -7.78
CA TRP A 128 19.10 -11.45 -8.88
C TRP A 128 18.26 -11.04 -10.08
N LEU A 129 16.95 -11.26 -10.05
CA LEU A 129 16.05 -10.73 -11.06
C LEU A 129 16.01 -9.21 -10.97
N GLY A 130 16.13 -8.56 -12.13
CA GLY A 130 16.12 -7.11 -12.26
C GLY A 130 15.96 -6.69 -13.72
N VAL A 131 16.09 -5.39 -13.98
CA VAL A 131 15.84 -4.78 -15.30
C VAL A 131 16.58 -5.45 -16.47
N GLY A 132 17.77 -6.01 -16.22
CA GLY A 132 18.60 -6.69 -17.21
C GLY A 132 18.32 -8.18 -17.43
N SER A 133 17.40 -8.79 -16.67
CA SER A 133 17.15 -10.23 -16.76
C SER A 133 16.51 -10.61 -18.11
N ASN A 134 17.07 -11.61 -18.79
CA ASN A 134 16.55 -12.09 -20.08
C ASN A 134 15.09 -12.55 -20.04
N GLN A 135 14.60 -12.92 -18.85
CA GLN A 135 13.25 -13.38 -18.60
C GLN A 135 12.28 -12.22 -18.28
N SER A 136 12.77 -10.98 -18.18
CA SER A 136 11.91 -9.81 -18.03
C SER A 136 11.00 -9.69 -19.26
N TYR A 137 9.74 -9.38 -19.06
CA TYR A 137 8.77 -9.22 -20.14
C TYR A 137 9.27 -8.23 -21.21
N GLY A 138 9.78 -7.06 -20.80
CA GLY A 138 10.35 -6.10 -21.74
C GLY A 138 11.53 -6.66 -22.54
N ASN A 139 12.42 -7.45 -21.92
CA ASN A 139 13.56 -8.08 -22.62
C ASN A 139 13.11 -9.19 -23.58
N LEU A 140 12.09 -9.96 -23.21
CA LEU A 140 11.50 -10.97 -24.08
C LEU A 140 10.86 -10.34 -25.32
N LEU A 141 10.20 -9.19 -25.15
CA LEU A 141 9.64 -8.39 -26.23
C LEU A 141 10.72 -7.82 -27.15
N ASP A 142 11.69 -7.09 -26.57
CA ASP A 142 12.79 -6.47 -27.33
C ASP A 142 13.60 -7.52 -28.10
N GLY A 143 13.81 -8.69 -27.48
CA GLY A 143 14.50 -9.84 -28.06
C GLY A 143 13.64 -10.70 -28.99
N LYS A 144 12.38 -10.34 -29.25
CA LYS A 144 11.39 -11.07 -30.07
C LYS A 144 11.25 -12.55 -29.68
N LYS A 145 11.41 -12.85 -28.39
CA LYS A 145 11.21 -14.18 -27.79
C LYS A 145 9.75 -14.43 -27.43
N ILE A 146 8.97 -13.38 -27.29
CA ILE A 146 7.52 -13.41 -27.18
C ILE A 146 6.93 -12.44 -28.19
N ALA A 147 5.79 -12.80 -28.78
CA ALA A 147 5.03 -11.89 -29.63
C ALA A 147 4.11 -11.04 -28.75
N ASP A 148 4.07 -9.73 -29.01
CA ASP A 148 3.14 -8.79 -28.39
C ASP A 148 1.74 -8.84 -29.03
N ASP A 149 1.55 -9.67 -30.06
CA ASP A 149 0.28 -9.85 -30.79
C ASP A 149 -0.55 -10.97 -30.12
N PRO A 150 -1.69 -10.62 -29.48
CA PRO A 150 -2.54 -11.60 -28.80
C PRO A 150 -3.04 -12.71 -29.72
N ALA A 151 -3.21 -12.44 -31.02
CA ALA A 151 -3.70 -13.44 -31.98
C ALA A 151 -2.66 -14.54 -32.25
N LYS A 152 -1.38 -14.26 -31.97
CA LYS A 152 -0.27 -15.21 -32.14
C LYS A 152 0.11 -15.89 -30.81
N ALA A 153 -0.37 -15.38 -29.68
CA ALA A 153 -0.04 -15.90 -28.36
C ALA A 153 -0.82 -17.19 -28.06
N THR A 154 -0.09 -18.29 -27.93
CA THR A 154 -0.56 -19.60 -27.49
C THR A 154 0.22 -20.02 -26.24
N ALA A 155 -0.27 -21.01 -25.49
CA ALA A 155 0.47 -21.55 -24.36
C ALA A 155 1.84 -22.10 -24.79
N GLN A 156 1.97 -22.59 -26.04
CA GLN A 156 3.20 -23.10 -26.63
C GLN A 156 4.19 -22.01 -27.06
N SER A 157 3.71 -20.79 -27.34
CA SER A 157 4.55 -19.70 -27.84
C SER A 157 5.08 -18.78 -26.74
N VAL A 158 4.69 -19.01 -25.48
CA VAL A 158 5.15 -18.21 -24.33
C VAL A 158 6.03 -19.07 -23.42
N PRO A 159 7.00 -18.47 -22.72
CA PRO A 159 7.82 -19.22 -21.77
C PRO A 159 6.99 -19.71 -20.57
N PRO A 160 7.44 -20.75 -19.86
CA PRO A 160 6.74 -21.29 -18.70
C PRO A 160 6.61 -20.27 -17.56
N TYR A 161 7.54 -19.31 -17.49
CA TYR A 161 7.44 -18.15 -16.62
C TYR A 161 7.91 -16.87 -17.29
N VAL A 162 7.40 -15.74 -16.80
CA VAL A 162 7.84 -14.39 -17.17
C VAL A 162 8.13 -13.61 -15.89
N TYR A 163 9.24 -12.88 -15.88
CA TYR A 163 9.54 -11.90 -14.84
C TYR A 163 8.95 -10.53 -15.24
N LEU A 164 8.20 -9.92 -14.34
CA LEU A 164 7.60 -8.61 -14.48
C LEU A 164 8.37 -7.64 -13.58
N HIS A 165 9.27 -6.88 -14.20
CA HIS A 165 10.02 -5.82 -13.56
C HIS A 165 9.18 -4.52 -13.59
N LEU A 166 8.44 -4.28 -12.49
CA LEU A 166 7.52 -3.14 -12.34
C LEU A 166 8.00 -2.16 -11.27
N ALA A 167 9.30 -2.17 -10.97
CA ALA A 167 9.91 -1.24 -10.01
C ALA A 167 10.11 0.16 -10.60
N HIS A 168 10.52 1.12 -9.78
CA HIS A 168 10.75 2.52 -10.19
C HIS A 168 11.73 2.74 -11.36
N ASP A 169 12.61 1.78 -11.63
CA ASP A 169 13.58 1.79 -12.72
C ASP A 169 13.13 1.01 -13.97
N LEU A 170 11.84 0.63 -14.05
CA LEU A 170 11.27 -0.05 -15.21
C LEU A 170 11.52 0.70 -16.52
N ARG A 171 11.81 -0.07 -17.58
CA ARG A 171 12.05 0.49 -18.92
C ARG A 171 10.75 0.66 -19.69
N ARG A 172 10.85 1.34 -20.84
CA ARG A 172 9.73 1.59 -21.73
C ARG A 172 8.99 0.31 -22.13
N SER A 173 9.70 -0.75 -22.50
CA SER A 173 9.08 -2.02 -22.90
C SER A 173 8.39 -2.73 -21.74
N ASP A 174 8.88 -2.60 -20.51
CA ASP A 174 8.22 -3.17 -19.32
C ASP A 174 6.89 -2.47 -19.01
N ARG A 175 6.72 -1.20 -19.43
CA ARG A 175 5.44 -0.47 -19.30
C ARG A 175 4.30 -1.07 -20.13
N LEU A 176 4.60 -1.90 -21.12
CA LEU A 176 3.57 -2.60 -21.90
C LEU A 176 2.76 -3.58 -21.04
N PHE A 177 3.23 -3.96 -19.84
CA PHE A 177 2.38 -4.58 -18.82
C PHE A 177 1.08 -3.79 -18.61
N TYR A 178 1.09 -2.46 -18.79
CA TYR A 178 -0.09 -1.63 -18.60
C TYR A 178 -1.04 -1.58 -19.82
N CYS A 179 -0.88 -2.46 -20.81
CA CYS A 179 -1.69 -2.53 -22.03
C CYS A 179 -2.58 -3.78 -22.10
N ASN A 180 -3.80 -3.62 -22.65
CA ASN A 180 -4.77 -4.73 -22.80
C ASN A 180 -4.21 -5.91 -23.60
N ASP A 181 -3.57 -5.64 -24.74
CA ASP A 181 -3.06 -6.68 -25.62
C ASP A 181 -1.99 -7.54 -24.92
N ASP A 182 -1.06 -6.89 -24.24
CA ASP A 182 -0.02 -7.54 -23.46
C ASP A 182 -0.61 -8.36 -22.29
N GLN A 183 -1.69 -7.89 -21.67
CA GLN A 183 -2.40 -8.69 -20.65
C GLN A 183 -2.99 -9.98 -21.24
N LEU A 184 -3.49 -9.95 -22.47
CA LEU A 184 -3.97 -11.16 -23.16
C LEU A 184 -2.85 -12.14 -23.49
N VAL A 185 -1.63 -11.65 -23.76
CA VAL A 185 -0.42 -12.47 -23.92
C VAL A 185 0.00 -13.06 -22.58
N LEU A 186 0.10 -12.23 -21.54
CA LEU A 186 0.47 -12.64 -20.18
C LEU A 186 -0.51 -13.65 -19.58
N ALA A 187 -1.79 -13.59 -19.95
CA ALA A 187 -2.80 -14.60 -19.58
C ALA A 187 -2.45 -16.02 -20.05
N LYS A 188 -1.57 -16.19 -21.05
CA LYS A 188 -1.09 -17.50 -21.52
C LYS A 188 0.08 -18.05 -20.72
N VAL A 189 0.77 -17.20 -19.96
CA VAL A 189 1.94 -17.58 -19.15
C VAL A 189 1.48 -18.23 -17.85
N ASN A 190 2.00 -19.40 -17.50
CA ASN A 190 1.56 -20.09 -16.29
C ASN A 190 2.07 -19.42 -15.00
N TRP A 191 3.36 -19.05 -14.95
CA TRP A 191 4.00 -18.42 -13.80
C TRP A 191 4.41 -16.97 -14.09
N LEU A 192 3.87 -16.01 -13.35
CA LEU A 192 4.33 -14.62 -13.38
C LEU A 192 5.13 -14.31 -12.12
N LEU A 193 6.36 -13.83 -12.24
CA LEU A 193 7.19 -13.41 -11.11
C LEU A 193 7.23 -11.88 -11.09
N VAL A 194 6.66 -11.24 -10.07
CA VAL A 194 6.46 -9.79 -10.02
C VAL A 194 7.35 -9.18 -8.95
N GLN A 195 8.24 -8.29 -9.35
CA GLN A 195 8.94 -7.39 -8.44
C GLN A 195 8.47 -5.96 -8.70
N ASN A 196 7.95 -5.31 -7.66
CA ASN A 196 7.27 -4.02 -7.74
C ASN A 196 7.43 -3.26 -6.41
N ASP A 197 7.59 -1.95 -6.47
CA ASP A 197 7.60 -1.03 -5.33
C ASP A 197 6.52 0.07 -5.39
N PHE A 198 5.61 -0.01 -6.35
CA PHE A 198 4.50 0.91 -6.52
C PHE A 198 3.15 0.34 -6.09
N TYR A 199 2.18 1.25 -5.91
CA TYR A 199 0.76 0.93 -5.88
C TYR A 199 0.15 1.07 -7.29
N PHE A 200 0.26 0.06 -8.15
CA PHE A 200 -0.10 0.20 -9.57
C PHE A 200 -1.61 0.06 -9.87
N VAL A 201 -2.46 -0.12 -8.84
CA VAL A 201 -3.91 -0.29 -9.00
C VAL A 201 -4.57 0.79 -9.87
N PRO A 202 -4.21 2.08 -9.76
CA PRO A 202 -4.76 3.12 -10.64
C PRO A 202 -4.61 2.84 -12.14
N ALA A 203 -3.51 2.24 -12.57
CA ALA A 203 -3.32 1.92 -13.98
C ALA A 203 -4.19 0.76 -14.47
N LEU A 204 -4.63 -0.14 -13.58
CA LEU A 204 -5.45 -1.30 -13.98
C LEU A 204 -6.83 -0.92 -14.52
N TYR A 205 -7.38 0.23 -14.13
CA TYR A 205 -8.66 0.67 -14.65
C TYR A 205 -8.56 1.35 -16.02
N ASP A 206 -7.35 1.69 -16.49
CA ASP A 206 -7.13 2.11 -17.87
C ASP A 206 -7.06 0.90 -18.83
N MET A 207 -7.25 -0.31 -18.30
CA MET A 207 -7.29 -1.55 -19.06
C MET A 207 -8.73 -2.04 -19.18
N ALA A 208 -9.28 -2.02 -20.39
CA ALA A 208 -10.61 -2.52 -20.71
C ALA A 208 -10.84 -3.97 -20.25
N GLU A 209 -9.78 -4.78 -20.22
CA GLU A 209 -9.84 -6.16 -19.71
C GLU A 209 -10.22 -6.25 -18.23
N PHE A 210 -9.89 -5.22 -17.43
CA PHE A 210 -10.08 -5.23 -15.98
C PHE A 210 -11.14 -4.23 -15.50
N GLU A 211 -11.34 -3.15 -16.25
CA GLU A 211 -12.18 -2.00 -15.90
C GLU A 211 -13.58 -2.41 -15.40
N ALA A 212 -14.29 -3.22 -16.22
CA ALA A 212 -15.66 -3.61 -15.93
C ALA A 212 -15.79 -4.50 -14.69
N GLU A 213 -14.78 -5.33 -14.41
CA GLU A 213 -14.75 -6.17 -13.22
C GLU A 213 -14.40 -5.34 -11.98
N LEU A 214 -13.43 -4.44 -12.10
CA LEU A 214 -13.05 -3.50 -11.04
C LEU A 214 -14.23 -2.64 -10.58
N ARG A 215 -15.08 -2.15 -11.49
CA ARG A 215 -16.31 -1.42 -11.15
C ARG A 215 -17.28 -2.24 -10.30
N LYS A 216 -17.38 -3.55 -10.54
CA LYS A 216 -18.26 -4.44 -9.77
C LYS A 216 -17.67 -4.79 -8.42
N LEU A 217 -16.35 -5.03 -8.36
CA LEU A 217 -15.63 -5.31 -7.13
C LEU A 217 -15.69 -4.10 -6.19
N PHE A 218 -15.42 -2.90 -6.71
CA PHE A 218 -15.29 -1.67 -5.94
C PHE A 218 -16.21 -0.56 -6.49
N PRO A 219 -17.53 -0.60 -6.19
CA PRO A 219 -18.45 0.47 -6.57
C PRO A 219 -17.99 1.84 -6.04
N ALA A 220 -17.46 1.86 -4.82
CA ALA A 220 -16.68 2.98 -4.31
C ALA A 220 -15.21 2.81 -4.74
N LYS A 221 -14.83 3.43 -5.86
CA LYS A 221 -13.47 3.30 -6.44
C LYS A 221 -12.35 3.66 -5.45
N GLU A 222 -12.61 4.57 -4.51
CA GLU A 222 -11.66 4.97 -3.47
C GLU A 222 -11.54 3.99 -2.28
N SER A 223 -11.95 2.73 -2.42
CA SER A 223 -12.00 1.75 -1.32
C SER A 223 -11.08 0.53 -1.50
N VAL A 224 -10.31 0.47 -2.58
CA VAL A 224 -9.55 -0.73 -2.96
C VAL A 224 -8.50 -1.08 -1.91
N ALA A 225 -7.61 -0.14 -1.58
CA ALA A 225 -6.55 -0.34 -0.61
C ALA A 225 -7.10 -0.57 0.80
N HIS A 226 -8.19 0.10 1.17
CA HIS A 226 -8.85 -0.10 2.47
C HIS A 226 -9.41 -1.53 2.62
N LEU A 227 -10.20 -1.98 1.64
CA LEU A 227 -10.88 -3.28 1.72
C LEU A 227 -9.89 -4.43 1.56
N LEU A 228 -8.98 -4.37 0.57
CA LEU A 228 -8.01 -5.44 0.34
C LEU A 228 -6.90 -5.44 1.39
N GLY A 229 -6.46 -4.27 1.87
CA GLY A 229 -5.47 -4.17 2.93
C GLY A 229 -5.94 -4.81 4.23
N ARG A 230 -7.21 -4.59 4.59
CA ARG A 230 -7.83 -5.20 5.80
C ARG A 230 -8.16 -6.68 5.64
N TYR A 231 -8.29 -7.17 4.41
CA TYR A 231 -8.45 -8.60 4.13
C TYR A 231 -7.11 -9.34 4.18
N LEU A 232 -6.06 -8.76 3.58
CA LEU A 232 -4.77 -9.42 3.37
C LEU A 232 -3.83 -9.29 4.56
N PHE A 233 -3.78 -8.11 5.19
CA PHE A 233 -2.78 -7.82 6.21
C PHE A 233 -3.36 -8.01 7.60
N HIS A 234 -2.88 -9.05 8.29
CA HIS A 234 -3.15 -9.26 9.70
C HIS A 234 -1.83 -9.45 10.43
N PRO A 235 -1.45 -8.56 11.37
CA PRO A 235 -0.19 -8.68 12.08
C PRO A 235 -0.09 -10.02 12.82
N SER A 236 1.10 -10.60 12.85
CA SER A 236 1.38 -11.78 13.69
C SER A 236 1.20 -11.45 15.17
N ASN A 237 1.06 -12.47 16.03
CA ASN A 237 0.88 -12.25 17.47
C ASN A 237 2.02 -11.43 18.11
N SER A 238 3.25 -11.56 17.60
CA SER A 238 4.39 -10.77 18.08
C SER A 238 4.17 -9.28 17.84
N VAL A 239 3.86 -8.91 16.59
CA VAL A 239 3.60 -7.52 16.19
C VAL A 239 2.32 -7.01 16.85
N TRP A 240 1.27 -7.82 16.88
CA TRP A 240 0.01 -7.49 17.53
C TRP A 240 0.17 -7.22 19.03
N GLY A 241 1.07 -7.94 19.70
CA GLY A 241 1.44 -7.66 21.08
C GLY A 241 2.08 -6.28 21.25
N MET A 242 2.95 -5.85 20.32
CA MET A 242 3.52 -4.49 20.33
C MET A 242 2.43 -3.44 20.18
N ILE A 243 1.55 -3.61 19.18
CA ILE A 243 0.44 -2.72 18.88
C ILE A 243 -0.48 -2.56 20.09
N THR A 244 -0.97 -3.67 20.64
CA THR A 244 -1.99 -3.64 21.70
C THR A 244 -1.43 -3.09 23.01
N ARG A 245 -0.21 -3.47 23.41
CA ARG A 245 0.42 -2.91 24.63
C ARG A 245 0.59 -1.40 24.53
N TYR A 246 1.08 -0.92 23.38
CA TYR A 246 1.29 0.51 23.20
C TYR A 246 -0.04 1.27 23.19
N TYR A 247 -1.03 0.79 22.42
CA TYR A 247 -2.35 1.40 22.34
C TYR A 247 -3.01 1.52 23.73
N HIS A 248 -3.05 0.42 24.50
CA HIS A 248 -3.70 0.41 25.82
C HIS A 248 -3.01 1.30 26.84
N THR A 249 -1.68 1.42 26.75
CA THR A 249 -0.88 2.23 27.68
C THR A 249 -1.00 3.72 27.39
N TYR A 250 -0.96 4.12 26.11
CA TYR A 250 -0.75 5.53 25.75
C TYR A 250 -1.92 6.18 25.01
N MET A 251 -2.77 5.40 24.34
CA MET A 251 -3.78 5.94 23.41
C MET A 251 -5.23 5.63 23.81
N ALA A 252 -5.49 4.52 24.50
CA ALA A 252 -6.85 4.02 24.72
C ALA A 252 -7.74 5.00 25.50
N GLN A 253 -7.18 5.74 26.46
CA GLN A 253 -7.93 6.67 27.32
C GLN A 253 -8.22 8.03 26.67
N ALA A 254 -7.58 8.34 25.54
CA ALA A 254 -7.83 9.59 24.84
C ALA A 254 -9.17 9.55 24.09
N GLU A 255 -9.95 10.63 24.21
CA GLU A 255 -11.19 10.81 23.46
C GLU A 255 -10.92 11.00 21.96
N GLU A 256 -9.83 11.71 21.63
CA GLU A 256 -9.36 11.95 20.28
C GLU A 256 -7.90 11.52 20.12
N ARG A 257 -7.60 10.79 19.05
CA ARG A 257 -6.27 10.26 18.72
C ARG A 257 -5.81 10.89 17.41
N ILE A 258 -4.66 11.55 17.45
CA ILE A 258 -4.07 12.22 16.30
C ILE A 258 -2.80 11.47 15.92
N GLY A 259 -2.75 10.91 14.72
CA GLY A 259 -1.54 10.28 14.19
C GLY A 259 -0.77 11.27 13.33
N VAL A 260 0.53 11.38 13.59
CA VAL A 260 1.45 12.26 12.85
C VAL A 260 2.58 11.40 12.31
N GLN A 261 2.57 11.17 11.00
CA GLN A 261 3.57 10.37 10.30
C GLN A 261 4.53 11.30 9.57
N ILE A 262 5.81 11.27 9.97
CA ILE A 262 6.84 12.17 9.46
C ILE A 262 7.93 11.37 8.77
N ARG A 263 8.15 11.63 7.48
CA ARG A 263 9.21 11.00 6.67
C ARG A 263 10.04 12.05 5.94
N MET A 264 11.32 12.17 6.30
CA MET A 264 12.26 13.03 5.58
C MET A 264 12.99 12.24 4.49
N PHE A 265 12.75 12.53 3.21
CA PHE A 265 13.39 11.79 2.11
C PHE A 265 14.76 12.38 1.77
N SER A 266 15.75 11.54 1.43
CA SER A 266 17.09 12.01 1.08
C SER A 266 17.13 12.95 -0.13
N TRP A 267 16.13 12.88 -1.01
CA TRP A 267 15.99 13.73 -2.20
C TRP A 267 15.06 14.96 -1.97
N ALA A 268 14.36 15.01 -0.84
CA ALA A 268 13.47 16.11 -0.46
C ALA A 268 13.65 16.42 1.02
N THR A 269 14.85 16.92 1.35
CA THR A 269 15.23 17.30 2.72
C THR A 269 15.12 18.79 2.97
N ILE A 270 14.62 19.14 4.14
CA ILE A 270 14.72 20.47 4.74
C ILE A 270 15.28 20.35 6.16
N PRO A 271 15.85 21.43 6.73
CA PRO A 271 16.22 21.48 8.14
C PRO A 271 15.10 21.03 9.08
N VAL A 272 15.48 20.46 10.23
CA VAL A 272 14.51 19.96 11.23
C VAL A 272 13.57 21.07 11.70
N ASP A 273 14.09 22.28 11.91
CA ASP A 273 13.31 23.46 12.29
C ASP A 273 12.27 23.83 11.22
N ASP A 274 12.65 23.77 9.95
CA ASP A 274 11.78 24.09 8.82
C ASP A 274 10.65 23.06 8.67
N MET A 275 10.96 21.78 8.84
CA MET A 275 9.94 20.72 8.83
C MET A 275 8.99 20.83 10.03
N TYR A 276 9.52 21.15 11.21
CA TYR A 276 8.69 21.44 12.38
C TYR A 276 7.78 22.66 12.11
N GLY A 277 8.32 23.72 11.50
CA GLY A 277 7.56 24.88 11.05
C GLY A 277 6.43 24.51 10.09
N GLN A 278 6.71 23.65 9.09
CA GLN A 278 5.73 23.14 8.15
C GLN A 278 4.62 22.33 8.83
N ILE A 279 4.97 21.45 9.77
CA ILE A 279 4.01 20.66 10.57
C ILE A 279 3.06 21.60 11.33
N MET A 280 3.61 22.60 12.02
CA MET A 280 2.81 23.54 12.80
C MET A 280 1.97 24.47 11.89
N ALA A 281 2.51 24.90 10.75
CA ALA A 281 1.77 25.71 9.77
C ALA A 281 0.60 24.92 9.17
N CYS A 282 0.83 23.68 8.76
CA CYS A 282 -0.21 22.78 8.32
C CYS A 282 -1.27 22.54 9.39
N SER A 283 -0.84 22.29 10.63
CA SER A 283 -1.75 22.08 11.74
C SER A 283 -2.67 23.26 11.98
N ARG A 284 -2.15 24.50 11.90
CA ARG A 284 -2.95 25.73 12.01
C ARG A 284 -3.92 25.89 10.85
N GLN A 285 -3.49 25.55 9.62
CA GLN A 285 -4.33 25.62 8.43
C GLN A 285 -5.51 24.64 8.50
N GLU A 286 -5.26 23.40 8.94
CA GLU A 286 -6.22 22.30 8.85
C GLU A 286 -6.82 21.85 10.20
N HIS A 287 -6.49 22.58 11.28
CA HIS A 287 -6.92 22.33 12.66
C HIS A 287 -6.62 20.90 13.16
N ILE A 288 -5.39 20.43 12.94
CA ILE A 288 -4.99 19.05 13.25
C ILE A 288 -4.56 18.89 14.71
N LEU A 289 -3.50 19.59 15.11
CA LEU A 289 -3.02 19.63 16.49
C LEU A 289 -3.75 20.76 17.25
N PRO A 290 -3.99 20.61 18.57
CA PRO A 290 -4.62 21.66 19.36
C PRO A 290 -3.82 22.95 19.35
N ASP A 291 -4.47 24.08 19.13
CA ASP A 291 -3.82 25.38 19.32
C ASP A 291 -3.43 25.57 20.80
N VAL A 292 -2.42 26.40 21.07
CA VAL A 292 -1.96 26.72 22.43
C VAL A 292 -2.36 28.14 22.83
N VAL A 293 -2.49 28.38 24.14
CA VAL A 293 -2.81 29.70 24.70
C VAL A 293 -1.58 30.59 24.63
N ASP A 294 -1.71 31.75 23.98
CA ASP A 294 -0.66 32.77 23.91
C ASP A 294 -0.55 33.52 25.27
N GLY A 295 0.66 33.95 25.63
CA GLY A 295 1.01 34.47 26.97
C GLY A 295 0.09 35.56 27.58
N ASP A 296 0.09 35.59 28.92
CA ASP A 296 -0.75 36.35 29.89
C ASP A 296 -2.20 35.89 30.11
N ALA A 297 -2.81 35.12 29.20
CA ALA A 297 -4.14 34.53 29.43
C ALA A 297 -4.10 33.22 30.24
N ALA A 298 -2.91 32.68 30.53
CA ALA A 298 -2.74 31.44 31.30
C ALA A 298 -3.22 31.56 32.76
N ALA A 299 -3.27 32.77 33.32
CA ALA A 299 -3.66 33.01 34.70
C ALA A 299 -5.18 33.08 34.94
N SER A 300 -6.03 33.10 33.90
CA SER A 300 -7.49 33.28 34.04
C SER A 300 -8.33 32.06 33.63
N SER A 301 -7.74 30.98 33.14
CA SER A 301 -8.50 29.80 32.67
C SER A 301 -8.63 28.67 33.72
N SER A 302 -8.20 28.91 34.96
CA SER A 302 -8.58 28.04 36.07
C SER A 302 -10.11 28.04 36.20
N HIS A 303 -10.72 26.89 35.91
CA HIS A 303 -12.16 26.55 36.09
C HIS A 303 -13.06 26.50 34.85
N VAL A 304 -12.61 25.89 33.75
CA VAL A 304 -13.56 25.17 32.88
C VAL A 304 -13.52 23.68 33.21
N HIS A 305 -14.14 23.30 34.34
CA HIS A 305 -14.46 21.90 34.70
C HIS A 305 -15.67 21.39 33.90
N GLY A 306 -15.70 21.66 32.59
CA GLY A 306 -16.76 21.26 31.68
C GLY A 306 -16.20 20.61 30.42
N GLY A 307 -16.02 19.29 30.44
CA GLY A 307 -15.98 18.44 29.24
C GLY A 307 -14.85 18.68 28.22
N SER A 308 -13.67 19.16 28.60
CA SER A 308 -12.55 19.29 27.65
C SER A 308 -11.98 17.91 27.28
N LYS A 309 -12.05 17.55 26.00
CA LYS A 309 -11.67 16.23 25.48
C LYS A 309 -10.17 15.97 25.64
N SER A 310 -9.81 14.80 26.17
CA SER A 310 -8.42 14.35 26.22
C SER A 310 -7.92 13.94 24.82
N LYS A 311 -6.68 14.30 24.48
CA LYS A 311 -6.08 14.05 23.16
C LYS A 311 -4.77 13.31 23.29
N ALA A 312 -4.56 12.30 22.45
CA ALA A 312 -3.28 11.60 22.32
C ALA A 312 -2.70 11.83 20.92
N ILE A 313 -1.53 12.44 20.85
CA ILE A 313 -0.76 12.65 19.63
C ILE A 313 0.29 11.55 19.53
N LEU A 314 0.14 10.69 18.53
CA LEU A 314 1.09 9.63 18.20
C LEU A 314 1.99 10.08 17.05
N ILE A 315 3.29 10.17 17.29
CA ILE A 315 4.29 10.53 16.29
C ILE A 315 5.02 9.27 15.84
N ALA A 316 5.03 9.04 14.53
CA ALA A 316 5.81 8.00 13.87
C ALA A 316 6.85 8.66 12.96
N SER A 317 8.11 8.62 13.39
CA SER A 317 9.24 9.17 12.66
C SER A 317 10.52 8.41 13.01
N LEU A 318 11.47 8.38 12.08
CA LEU A 318 12.83 7.91 12.36
C LEU A 318 13.55 8.83 13.36
N GLN A 319 13.24 10.13 13.34
CA GLN A 319 13.91 11.14 14.16
C GLN A 319 13.09 11.45 15.42
N ALA A 320 13.77 11.65 16.55
CA ALA A 320 13.13 12.00 17.82
C ALA A 320 12.80 13.51 17.92
N ASP A 321 13.48 14.35 17.15
CA ASP A 321 13.40 15.81 17.24
C ASP A 321 11.96 16.34 17.14
N TYR A 322 11.15 15.76 16.27
CA TYR A 322 9.76 16.17 16.09
C TYR A 322 8.89 15.83 17.31
N TYR A 323 9.14 14.69 17.94
CA TYR A 323 8.48 14.31 19.18
C TYR A 323 8.87 15.25 20.31
N ASP A 324 10.17 15.52 20.49
CA ASP A 324 10.65 16.38 21.56
C ASP A 324 10.06 17.79 21.44
N ARG A 325 10.02 18.36 20.24
CA ARG A 325 9.48 19.71 20.01
C ARG A 325 7.97 19.81 20.22
N ILE A 326 7.19 18.88 19.68
CA ILE A 326 5.73 18.86 19.85
C ILE A 326 5.38 18.59 21.30
N LYS A 327 6.09 17.68 21.97
CA LYS A 327 5.91 17.41 23.40
C LYS A 327 6.23 18.65 24.24
N SER A 328 7.36 19.32 24.02
CA SER A 328 7.72 20.54 24.75
C SER A 328 6.66 21.62 24.60
N THR A 329 6.08 21.78 23.40
CA THR A 329 5.00 22.76 23.16
C THR A 329 3.81 22.55 24.08
N TYR A 330 3.32 21.32 24.24
CA TYR A 330 2.18 21.01 25.12
C TYR A 330 2.55 20.83 26.59
N TYR A 331 3.84 20.74 26.90
CA TYR A 331 4.35 20.77 28.27
C TYR A 331 4.45 22.21 28.78
N GLU A 332 4.90 23.13 27.93
CA GLU A 332 5.13 24.55 28.28
C GLU A 332 3.85 25.39 28.15
N HIS A 333 2.93 25.00 27.27
CA HIS A 333 1.73 25.78 26.98
C HIS A 333 0.46 24.93 27.10
N ALA A 334 -0.57 25.51 27.74
CA ALA A 334 -1.90 24.89 27.81
C ALA A 334 -2.58 24.92 26.42
N ALA A 335 -3.30 23.84 26.09
CA ALA A 335 -4.14 23.81 24.89
C ALA A 335 -5.32 24.79 25.01
N LYS A 336 -5.58 25.55 23.93
CA LYS A 336 -6.76 26.42 23.80
C LYS A 336 -8.03 25.56 23.93
N GLY A 337 -8.97 26.02 24.75
CA GLY A 337 -10.19 25.27 25.09
C GLY A 337 -10.03 24.28 26.24
N GLY A 338 -8.84 24.18 26.85
CA GLY A 338 -8.54 23.23 27.92
C GLY A 338 -8.38 21.79 27.40
N GLY A 339 -8.17 20.85 28.33
CA GLY A 339 -7.99 19.43 28.02
C GLY A 339 -6.55 18.95 28.11
N MET A 340 -6.41 17.65 28.37
CA MET A 340 -5.09 17.02 28.49
C MET A 340 -4.60 16.59 27.12
N VAL A 341 -3.38 16.99 26.76
CA VAL A 341 -2.70 16.56 25.53
C VAL A 341 -1.50 15.72 25.91
N GLY A 342 -1.52 14.44 25.52
CA GLY A 342 -0.36 13.55 25.61
C GLY A 342 0.32 13.42 24.26
N VAL A 343 1.64 13.47 24.22
CA VAL A 343 2.44 13.27 23.00
C VAL A 343 3.31 12.04 23.18
N PHE A 344 3.33 11.15 22.20
CA PHE A 344 3.94 9.82 22.30
C PHE A 344 4.65 9.42 21.01
N GLN A 345 5.82 8.80 21.10
CA GLN A 345 6.55 8.22 19.98
C GLN A 345 6.96 6.77 20.32
N PRO A 346 6.51 5.76 19.55
CA PRO A 346 6.80 4.36 19.86
C PRO A 346 8.28 3.98 19.68
N SER A 347 8.91 4.50 18.64
CA SER A 347 10.32 4.29 18.36
C SER A 347 10.93 5.47 17.59
N HIS A 348 12.26 5.56 17.62
CA HIS A 348 13.07 6.56 16.92
C HIS A 348 14.31 5.87 16.34
N GLU A 349 14.12 5.02 15.32
CA GLU A 349 15.16 4.13 14.79
C GLU A 349 16.32 4.86 14.07
N GLU A 350 16.28 6.19 13.99
CA GLU A 350 17.23 7.13 13.35
C GLU A 350 17.37 6.96 11.83
N ARG A 351 17.49 5.72 11.36
CA ARG A 351 17.65 5.33 9.98
C ARG A 351 16.72 4.17 9.64
N GLN A 352 16.30 4.15 8.38
CA GLN A 352 15.60 2.99 7.83
C GLN A 352 16.61 1.86 7.63
N ILE A 353 16.37 0.71 8.26
CA ILE A 353 17.23 -0.46 8.12
C ILE A 353 16.46 -1.57 7.40
N MET A 354 16.69 -1.69 6.10
CA MET A 354 16.12 -2.76 5.28
C MET A 354 16.77 -4.11 5.63
N GLY A 355 16.03 -5.22 5.50
CA GLY A 355 16.57 -6.55 5.76
C GLY A 355 16.59 -6.98 7.23
N GLN A 356 16.11 -6.15 8.16
CA GLN A 356 16.03 -6.51 9.59
C GLN A 356 14.60 -6.77 10.05
N ARG A 357 14.32 -8.02 10.44
CA ARG A 357 13.00 -8.44 10.94
C ARG A 357 12.52 -7.61 12.15
N PRO A 358 13.32 -7.34 13.20
CA PRO A 358 12.85 -6.55 14.35
C PRO A 358 12.48 -5.11 13.95
N HIS A 359 13.23 -4.49 13.04
CA HIS A 359 12.94 -3.16 12.52
C HIS A 359 11.60 -3.14 11.76
N ASN A 360 11.36 -4.13 10.88
CA ASN A 360 10.08 -4.26 10.18
C ASN A 360 8.90 -4.55 11.11
N GLN A 361 9.10 -5.28 12.21
CA GLN A 361 8.05 -5.51 13.21
C GLN A 361 7.60 -4.22 13.90
N LYS A 362 8.56 -3.35 14.28
CA LYS A 362 8.25 -2.03 14.86
C LYS A 362 7.58 -1.11 13.85
N ALA A 363 8.12 -1.04 12.63
CA ALA A 363 7.53 -0.28 11.54
C ALA A 363 6.07 -0.71 11.25
N LEU A 364 5.81 -2.02 11.22
CA LEU A 364 4.46 -2.54 11.05
C LEU A 364 3.55 -2.16 12.23
N ALA A 365 4.06 -2.24 13.46
CA ALA A 365 3.30 -1.84 14.64
C ALA A 365 2.90 -0.36 14.59
N GLU A 366 3.81 0.52 14.16
CA GLU A 366 3.56 1.95 14.00
C GLU A 366 2.54 2.26 12.89
N ILE A 367 2.61 1.58 11.73
CA ILE A 367 1.58 1.70 10.68
C ILE A 367 0.19 1.41 11.26
N TYR A 368 0.06 0.35 12.07
CA TYR A 368 -1.20 -0.03 12.69
C TYR A 368 -1.65 0.94 13.78
N LEU A 369 -0.73 1.40 14.63
CA LEU A 369 -1.03 2.38 15.67
C LEU A 369 -1.54 3.69 15.07
N LEU A 370 -0.89 4.20 14.01
CA LEU A 370 -1.40 5.33 13.24
C LEU A 370 -2.79 5.04 12.66
N SER A 371 -3.03 3.82 12.17
CA SER A 371 -4.32 3.48 11.58
C SER A 371 -5.49 3.50 12.58
N PHE A 372 -5.22 3.51 13.89
CA PHE A 372 -6.23 3.64 14.95
C PHE A 372 -6.50 5.08 15.39
N SER A 373 -5.85 6.05 14.75
CA SER A 373 -6.12 7.48 14.97
C SER A 373 -7.44 7.91 14.36
N ASP A 374 -8.00 8.99 14.89
CA ASP A 374 -9.19 9.66 14.38
C ASP A 374 -8.87 10.68 13.27
N VAL A 375 -7.69 11.28 13.40
CA VAL A 375 -7.13 12.26 12.46
C VAL A 375 -5.71 11.84 12.10
N LEU A 376 -5.34 12.02 10.84
CA LEU A 376 -4.01 11.70 10.33
C LEU A 376 -3.39 12.90 9.63
N LEU A 377 -2.18 13.25 10.06
CA LEU A 377 -1.22 14.06 9.32
C LEU A 377 -0.12 13.14 8.81
N THR A 378 0.06 13.05 7.50
CA THR A 378 1.09 12.21 6.87
C THR A 378 2.06 13.04 6.06
N THR A 379 3.24 12.50 5.76
CA THR A 379 4.13 13.14 4.78
C THR A 379 3.76 12.67 3.37
N GLY A 380 3.70 13.60 2.42
CA GLY A 380 3.49 13.28 1.00
C GLY A 380 4.53 12.29 0.48
N ALA A 381 4.19 11.53 -0.56
CA ALA A 381 5.00 10.44 -1.14
C ALA A 381 5.31 9.26 -0.20
N SER A 382 4.89 9.30 1.07
CA SER A 382 5.20 8.27 2.07
C SER A 382 4.23 7.10 1.96
N THR A 383 4.70 5.98 1.42
CA THR A 383 3.92 4.73 1.36
C THR A 383 3.58 4.16 2.74
N PHE A 384 4.38 4.50 3.76
CA PHE A 384 4.06 4.22 5.17
C PHE A 384 2.79 4.97 5.60
N GLY A 385 2.69 6.25 5.24
CA GLY A 385 1.51 7.08 5.48
C GLY A 385 0.29 6.62 4.67
N TYR A 386 0.48 6.23 3.40
CA TYR A 386 -0.62 5.69 2.61
C TYR A 386 -1.20 4.41 3.18
N MET A 387 -0.36 3.49 3.68
CA MET A 387 -0.86 2.26 4.28
C MET A 387 -1.61 2.53 5.59
N SER A 388 -1.13 3.43 6.44
CA SER A 388 -1.83 3.75 7.69
C SER A 388 -3.18 4.42 7.42
N SER A 389 -3.24 5.36 6.48
CA SER A 389 -4.50 6.02 6.09
C SER A 389 -5.49 5.07 5.40
N SER A 390 -5.01 4.21 4.50
CA SER A 390 -5.83 3.18 3.85
C SER A 390 -6.41 2.21 4.87
N LEU A 391 -5.63 1.73 5.84
CA LEU A 391 -6.12 0.83 6.88
C LEU A 391 -7.13 1.54 7.80
N ALA A 392 -6.88 2.80 8.16
CA ALA A 392 -7.78 3.62 8.97
C ALA A 392 -9.11 3.91 8.26
N GLY A 393 -9.11 3.93 6.93
CA GLY A 393 -10.23 4.46 6.16
C GLY A 393 -10.32 5.99 6.28
N LEU A 394 -9.20 6.68 6.40
CA LEU A 394 -9.15 8.12 6.61
C LEU A 394 -8.50 8.82 5.43
N ARG A 395 -9.04 9.99 5.09
CA ARG A 395 -8.38 10.93 4.17
C ARG A 395 -7.41 11.78 4.99
N PRO A 396 -6.08 11.56 4.89
CA PRO A 396 -5.14 12.29 5.70
C PRO A 396 -5.01 13.73 5.21
N THR A 397 -4.54 14.61 6.09
CA THR A 397 -3.87 15.83 5.68
C THR A 397 -2.41 15.49 5.37
N MET A 398 -1.90 15.92 4.22
CA MET A 398 -0.59 15.51 3.72
C MET A 398 0.35 16.72 3.68
N LEU A 399 1.44 16.66 4.45
CA LEU A 399 2.53 17.61 4.33
C LEU A 399 3.09 17.53 2.91
N MET A 400 3.13 18.66 2.23
CA MET A 400 3.70 18.73 0.89
C MET A 400 5.17 18.35 0.93
N VAL A 401 5.65 17.72 -0.13
CA VAL A 401 7.04 17.29 -0.23
C VAL A 401 7.92 18.51 -0.53
N PRO A 402 9.01 18.75 0.23
CA PRO A 402 9.94 19.83 -0.06
C PRO A 402 10.57 19.72 -1.44
N GLU A 403 10.67 20.84 -2.14
CA GLU A 403 11.39 20.97 -3.41
C GLU A 403 12.54 21.97 -3.26
N ASP A 404 13.70 21.67 -3.85
CA ASP A 404 14.90 22.51 -3.81
C ASP A 404 15.34 22.96 -2.41
N GLY A 405 15.10 22.12 -1.40
CA GLY A 405 15.46 22.40 0.00
C GLY A 405 14.62 23.51 0.64
N LYS A 406 13.40 23.76 0.14
CA LYS A 406 12.49 24.79 0.66
C LYS A 406 11.23 24.20 1.24
N VAL A 407 10.70 24.86 2.27
CA VAL A 407 9.37 24.58 2.80
C VAL A 407 8.33 24.86 1.70
N PRO A 408 7.44 23.91 1.37
CA PRO A 408 6.40 24.12 0.38
C PRO A 408 5.35 25.15 0.80
N GLU A 409 4.76 25.82 -0.19
CA GLU A 409 3.59 26.69 -0.04
C GLU A 409 2.51 26.24 -1.05
N PRO A 410 1.35 25.71 -0.59
CA PRO A 410 0.94 25.56 0.80
C PRO A 410 1.74 24.48 1.56
N PRO A 411 1.81 24.53 2.91
CA PRO A 411 2.58 23.57 3.71
C PRO A 411 1.98 22.16 3.68
N CYS A 412 0.67 22.05 3.44
CA CYS A 412 -0.02 20.78 3.30
C CYS A 412 -1.33 20.91 2.53
N VAL A 413 -1.85 19.76 2.12
CA VAL A 413 -3.12 19.63 1.41
C VAL A 413 -3.93 18.48 2.01
N ARG A 414 -5.25 18.62 2.01
CA ARG A 414 -6.13 17.53 2.39
C ARG A 414 -6.27 16.53 1.25
N ALA A 415 -6.03 15.26 1.52
CA ALA A 415 -6.17 14.23 0.51
C ALA A 415 -7.61 14.13 -0.01
N VAL A 416 -7.77 14.10 -1.32
CA VAL A 416 -9.05 13.97 -2.03
C VAL A 416 -9.70 12.61 -1.77
N SER A 417 -8.89 11.59 -1.46
CA SER A 417 -9.28 10.23 -1.14
C SER A 417 -8.24 9.58 -0.22
N MET A 418 -8.61 8.45 0.38
CA MET A 418 -7.73 7.62 1.20
C MET A 418 -6.89 6.64 0.38
N GLU A 419 -7.04 6.64 -0.95
CA GLU A 419 -6.30 5.73 -1.81
C GLU A 419 -4.83 6.14 -1.93
N PRO A 420 -3.90 5.18 -1.91
CA PRO A 420 -2.48 5.42 -2.15
C PRO A 420 -2.24 6.03 -3.54
N CYS A 421 -1.18 6.82 -3.64
CA CYS A 421 -0.71 7.31 -4.93
C CYS A 421 0.09 6.21 -5.66
N PHE A 422 -0.21 6.00 -6.95
CA PHE A 422 0.73 5.38 -7.87
C PHE A 422 1.74 6.44 -8.29
N HIS A 423 2.97 6.39 -7.79
CA HIS A 423 4.00 7.42 -8.03
C HIS A 423 4.51 7.52 -9.48
N MET A 424 3.87 6.83 -10.42
CA MET A 424 4.20 6.86 -11.83
C MET A 424 2.93 6.82 -12.66
N MET A 425 2.89 7.62 -13.74
CA MET A 425 1.97 7.41 -14.84
C MET A 425 2.63 6.49 -15.89
N PRO A 426 2.00 5.38 -16.29
CA PRO A 426 2.48 4.56 -17.41
C PRO A 426 2.36 5.33 -18.73
N ASP A 427 3.41 6.07 -19.08
CA ASP A 427 3.48 6.78 -20.36
C ASP A 427 3.94 5.79 -21.44
N VAL A 428 2.97 5.09 -22.04
CA VAL A 428 3.14 4.12 -23.13
C VAL A 428 1.91 4.11 -24.05
N GLU A 429 2.14 3.95 -25.36
CA GLU A 429 1.05 3.81 -26.35
C GLU A 429 0.65 2.34 -26.50
N CYS A 430 -0.59 2.01 -26.14
CA CYS A 430 -1.17 0.68 -26.31
C CYS A 430 -1.87 0.55 -27.69
N ARG A 431 -1.80 -0.64 -28.31
CA ARG A 431 -2.40 -0.91 -29.63
C ARG A 431 -3.88 -1.33 -29.56
N GLY A 432 -4.32 -1.83 -28.40
CA GLY A 432 -5.66 -2.35 -28.18
C GLY A 432 -6.75 -1.27 -27.99
N LYS A 433 -7.97 -1.70 -27.68
CA LYS A 433 -9.10 -0.79 -27.43
C LYS A 433 -8.76 0.19 -26.31
N ALA A 434 -8.86 1.48 -26.62
CA ALA A 434 -8.75 2.53 -25.61
C ALA A 434 -9.98 2.53 -24.70
N VAL A 435 -9.75 2.68 -23.40
CA VAL A 435 -10.82 3.01 -22.45
C VAL A 435 -11.28 4.44 -22.74
N ASN A 436 -12.55 4.75 -22.42
CA ASN A 436 -13.05 6.11 -22.53
C ASN A 436 -12.27 7.03 -21.56
N LYS A 437 -11.30 7.80 -22.10
CA LYS A 437 -10.45 8.72 -21.33
C LYS A 437 -11.24 9.78 -20.57
N GLU A 438 -12.38 10.21 -21.09
CA GLU A 438 -13.25 11.17 -20.42
C GLU A 438 -13.93 10.54 -19.20
N GLU A 439 -14.30 9.27 -19.27
CA GLU A 439 -14.86 8.55 -18.12
C GLU A 439 -13.77 8.24 -17.09
N LEU A 440 -12.56 7.87 -17.53
CA LEU A 440 -11.43 7.58 -16.66
C LEU A 440 -10.97 8.81 -15.86
N SER A 441 -10.88 9.98 -16.51
CA SER A 441 -10.44 11.23 -15.87
C SER A 441 -11.40 11.73 -14.77
N ARG A 442 -12.64 11.23 -14.75
CA ARG A 442 -13.61 11.49 -13.66
C ARG A 442 -13.28 10.72 -12.38
N HIS A 443 -12.36 9.77 -12.45
CA HIS A 443 -12.09 8.82 -11.37
C HIS A 443 -10.61 8.67 -11.03
N VAL A 444 -9.70 8.88 -11.98
CA VAL A 444 -8.25 8.97 -11.78
C VAL A 444 -7.82 10.43 -11.91
N LYS A 445 -7.04 10.91 -10.94
CA LYS A 445 -6.41 12.23 -11.00
C LYS A 445 -4.93 12.14 -10.64
N GLU A 446 -4.20 13.19 -10.97
CA GLU A 446 -2.87 13.42 -10.42
C GLU A 446 -2.92 13.42 -8.88
N CYS A 447 -1.89 12.85 -8.28
CA CYS A 447 -1.75 12.86 -6.83
C CYS A 447 -1.43 14.28 -6.35
N GLU A 448 -1.90 14.60 -5.15
CA GLU A 448 -1.72 15.92 -4.55
C GLU A 448 -0.28 16.13 -4.07
N ASP A 449 0.48 15.06 -3.89
CA ASP A 449 1.78 15.03 -3.25
C ASP A 449 2.92 14.51 -4.15
N VAL A 450 2.59 14.00 -5.34
CA VAL A 450 3.57 13.53 -6.33
C VAL A 450 3.13 13.97 -7.73
N GLY A 451 3.81 14.97 -8.29
CA GLY A 451 3.37 15.64 -9.54
C GLY A 451 3.31 14.76 -10.81
N LYS A 452 3.90 13.56 -10.80
CA LYS A 452 3.77 12.57 -11.90
C LYS A 452 2.95 11.34 -11.53
N GLY A 453 2.43 11.32 -10.31
CA GLY A 453 1.69 10.19 -9.78
C GLY A 453 0.20 10.29 -10.08
N ILE A 454 -0.50 9.15 -10.05
CA ILE A 454 -1.95 9.07 -10.22
C ILE A 454 -2.61 8.31 -9.07
N LYS A 455 -3.81 8.74 -8.68
CA LYS A 455 -4.63 8.08 -7.64
C LYS A 455 -6.11 8.12 -7.98
N TRP A 456 -6.87 7.29 -7.28
CA TRP A 456 -8.33 7.29 -7.36
C TRP A 456 -8.95 8.40 -6.54
N ILE A 457 -10.07 8.91 -7.02
CA ILE A 457 -10.92 9.87 -6.31
C ILE A 457 -12.35 9.37 -6.23
N LYS A 458 -13.15 9.93 -5.30
CA LYS A 458 -14.60 9.78 -5.34
C LYS A 458 -15.10 10.32 -6.68
N GLY A 459 -15.74 9.46 -7.48
CA GLY A 459 -16.27 9.87 -8.78
C GLY A 459 -17.21 11.06 -8.65
N ILE A 460 -16.99 12.11 -9.43
CA ILE A 460 -17.91 13.24 -9.52
C ILE A 460 -19.06 12.78 -10.43
N LYS A 461 -20.25 12.54 -9.84
CA LYS A 461 -21.48 12.48 -10.64
C LYS A 461 -21.75 13.89 -11.16
N LEU A 462 -21.49 14.14 -12.45
CA LEU A 462 -21.99 15.34 -13.14
C LEU A 462 -23.39 15.00 -13.67
N PHE A 463 -24.39 15.29 -12.83
CA PHE A 463 -25.84 15.21 -13.06
C PHE A 463 -26.46 13.81 -13.24
N ASP A 464 -27.65 13.62 -12.63
CA ASP A 464 -28.61 12.55 -12.90
C ASP A 464 -29.50 12.94 -14.08
#